data_AF-A0A507ZFR1-F1
#
_entry.id   AF-A0A507ZFR1-F1
#
_cell.length_a   1.000
_cell.length_b   1.000
_cell.length_c   1.000
_cell.angle_alpha   90.00
_cell.angle_beta   90.00
_cell.angle_gamma   90.00
#
_symmetry.space_group_name_H-M   'P 1'
#
loop_
_entity.id
_entity.type
_entity.pdbx_description
1 polymer ?
#
loop_
_entity_poly.entity_id
_entity_poly.type
_entity_poly.pdbx_seq_one_letter_code
_entity_poly.pdbx_strand_id
1 'polypeptide(L)'
;MKKKKLPENLVLLINFKIEEINSIDDSKKRLKNKIKKNQSKIIQQVEKESKIVPKNHYRNTWLAIGMAAFGIPMGIAFGTSMGNMAFIGIGLPIGMAIGIAIGTNKDKKALEEGRQLNFEVKY
;
A
#
# COMPACT_ATOMS: atom_id res chain seq x y z
N MET A 1 -22.25 -10.89 -11.79
CA MET A 1 -20.82 -10.58 -11.55
C MET A 1 -19.98 -11.17 -12.69
N LYS A 2 -19.35 -10.35 -13.54
CA LYS A 2 -18.43 -10.84 -14.58
C LYS A 2 -17.13 -11.28 -13.89
N LYS A 3 -16.89 -12.60 -13.81
CA LYS A 3 -15.63 -13.15 -13.31
C LYS A 3 -14.52 -12.80 -14.30
N LYS A 4 -13.67 -11.83 -13.98
CA LYS A 4 -12.45 -11.56 -14.76
C LYS A 4 -11.56 -12.80 -14.67
N LYS A 5 -11.24 -13.41 -15.83
CA LYS A 5 -10.32 -14.53 -15.91
C LYS A 5 -8.92 -13.98 -15.62
N LEU A 6 -8.29 -14.44 -14.53
CA LEU A 6 -6.91 -14.09 -14.22
C LEU A 6 -5.99 -14.74 -15.27
N PRO A 7 -4.92 -14.06 -15.71
CA PRO A 7 -3.89 -14.65 -16.54
C PRO A 7 -3.32 -15.94 -15.90
N GLU A 8 -3.09 -16.99 -16.70
CA GLU A 8 -2.66 -18.31 -16.20
C GLU A 8 -1.28 -18.27 -15.51
N ASN A 9 -0.37 -17.44 -16.03
CA ASN A 9 0.93 -17.16 -15.40
C ASN A 9 0.79 -16.62 -13.97
N LEU A 10 -0.24 -15.83 -13.71
CA LEU A 10 -0.48 -15.22 -12.42
C LEU A 10 -1.05 -16.25 -11.43
N VAL A 11 -1.88 -17.18 -11.90
CA VAL A 11 -2.37 -18.32 -11.10
C VAL A 11 -1.22 -19.24 -10.69
N LEU A 12 -0.34 -19.59 -11.64
CA LEU A 12 0.84 -20.43 -11.36
C LEU A 12 1.76 -19.79 -10.32
N LEU A 13 2.00 -18.48 -10.46
CA LEU A 13 2.85 -17.76 -9.50
C LEU A 13 2.24 -17.71 -8.10
N ILE A 14 0.91 -17.52 -8.00
CA ILE A 14 0.22 -17.52 -6.71
C ILE A 14 0.39 -18.88 -6.04
N ASN A 15 0.16 -19.97 -6.77
CA ASN A 15 0.30 -21.33 -6.24
C ASN A 15 1.75 -21.61 -5.80
N PHE A 16 2.74 -21.24 -6.62
CA PHE A 16 4.15 -21.37 -6.26
C PHE A 16 4.50 -20.64 -4.95
N LYS A 17 4.02 -19.40 -4.78
CA LYS A 17 4.26 -18.63 -3.55
C LYS A 17 3.56 -19.24 -2.33
N ILE A 18 2.42 -19.89 -2.52
CA ILE A 18 1.71 -20.61 -1.44
C ILE A 18 2.51 -21.84 -1.01
N GLU A 19 3.03 -22.62 -1.97
CA GLU A 19 3.89 -23.77 -1.67
C GLU A 19 5.17 -23.35 -0.94
N GLU A 20 5.82 -22.26 -1.39
CA GLU A 20 6.99 -21.68 -0.71
C GLU A 20 6.65 -21.33 0.75
N ILE A 21 5.47 -20.78 1.02
CA ILE A 21 5.02 -20.46 2.38
C ILE A 21 4.79 -21.73 3.20
N ASN A 22 4.13 -22.74 2.62
CA ASN A 22 3.80 -24.00 3.31
C ASN A 22 5.04 -24.84 3.65
N SER A 23 6.14 -24.64 2.92
CA SER A 23 7.39 -25.40 3.10
C SER A 23 8.31 -24.82 4.19
N ILE A 24 7.90 -23.76 4.87
CA ILE A 24 8.71 -23.06 5.89
C ILE A 24 8.55 -23.73 7.26
N ASP A 25 9.60 -24.41 7.71
CA ASP A 25 9.76 -24.86 9.11
C ASP A 25 10.60 -23.83 9.88
N ASP A 26 9.96 -22.77 10.39
CA ASP A 26 10.66 -21.60 10.94
C ASP A 26 9.87 -20.99 12.10
N SER A 27 10.55 -20.29 13.01
CA SER A 27 9.90 -19.68 14.19
C SER A 27 8.69 -18.80 13.81
N LYS A 28 7.60 -18.86 14.59
CA LYS A 28 6.33 -18.17 14.32
C LYS A 28 6.48 -16.69 13.90
N LYS A 29 7.45 -15.96 14.46
CA LYS A 29 7.73 -14.55 14.12
C LYS A 29 8.37 -14.38 12.73
N ARG A 30 9.31 -15.26 12.35
CA ARG A 30 9.92 -15.26 11.01
C ARG A 30 8.91 -15.66 9.94
N LEU A 31 8.10 -16.67 10.21
CA LEU A 31 7.03 -17.11 9.32
C LEU A 31 6.02 -15.96 9.05
N LYS A 32 5.55 -15.26 10.09
CA LYS A 32 4.64 -14.11 9.96
C LYS A 32 5.20 -13.01 9.04
N ASN A 33 6.49 -12.68 9.19
CA ASN A 33 7.14 -11.66 8.37
C ASN A 33 7.30 -12.12 6.91
N LYS A 34 7.65 -13.40 6.68
CA LYS A 34 7.73 -13.98 5.33
C LYS A 34 6.36 -13.96 4.63
N ILE A 35 5.30 -14.35 5.32
CA ILE A 35 3.92 -14.30 4.81
C ILE A 35 3.55 -12.87 4.40
N LYS A 36 3.76 -11.88 5.27
CA LYS A 36 3.48 -10.46 4.95
C LYS A 36 4.28 -9.98 3.74
N LYS A 37 5.55 -10.37 3.63
CA LYS A 37 6.41 -10.00 2.49
C LYS A 37 5.88 -10.62 1.19
N ASN A 38 5.50 -11.89 1.20
CA ASN A 38 4.96 -12.56 0.02
C ASN A 38 3.57 -12.04 -0.36
N GLN A 39 2.71 -11.75 0.62
CA GLN A 39 1.42 -11.08 0.40
C GLN A 39 1.60 -9.73 -0.30
N SER A 40 2.49 -8.86 0.21
CA SER A 40 2.78 -7.57 -0.43
C SER A 40 3.29 -7.73 -1.85
N LYS A 41 4.19 -8.69 -2.12
CA LYS A 41 4.68 -8.98 -3.48
C LYS A 41 3.56 -9.41 -4.43
N ILE A 42 2.64 -10.27 -3.95
CA ILE A 42 1.49 -10.72 -4.76
C ILE A 42 0.62 -9.52 -5.11
N ILE A 43 0.28 -8.69 -4.14
CA ILE A 43 -0.57 -7.51 -4.35
C ILE A 43 0.07 -6.54 -5.34
N GLN A 44 1.35 -6.23 -5.21
CA GLN A 44 2.07 -5.35 -6.13
C GLN A 44 2.05 -5.88 -7.58
N GLN A 45 2.17 -7.19 -7.74
CA GLN A 45 2.15 -7.79 -9.06
C GLN A 45 0.74 -7.82 -9.68
N VAL A 46 -0.27 -8.16 -8.88
CA VAL A 46 -1.68 -8.09 -9.27
C VAL A 46 -2.06 -6.67 -9.69
N GLU A 47 -1.62 -5.67 -8.92
CA GLU A 47 -1.78 -4.26 -9.26
C GLU A 47 -1.09 -3.93 -10.59
N LYS A 48 0.17 -4.34 -10.78
CA LYS A 48 0.93 -4.04 -11.99
C LYS A 48 0.29 -4.64 -13.26
N GLU A 49 -0.15 -5.89 -13.19
CA GLU A 49 -0.63 -6.63 -14.38
C GLU A 49 -2.11 -6.36 -14.68
N SER A 50 -2.94 -6.18 -13.67
CA SER A 50 -4.40 -6.12 -13.84
C SER A 50 -5.05 -4.89 -13.22
N LYS A 51 -4.26 -4.03 -12.56
CA LYS A 51 -4.70 -2.89 -11.76
C LYS A 51 -5.67 -3.29 -10.65
N ILE A 52 -5.73 -4.56 -10.26
CA ILE A 52 -6.61 -5.00 -9.18
C ILE A 52 -5.92 -4.69 -7.85
N VAL A 53 -6.67 -4.14 -6.89
CA VAL A 53 -6.12 -3.71 -5.59
C VAL A 53 -7.06 -4.07 -4.43
N PRO A 54 -6.55 -4.33 -3.22
CA PRO A 54 -7.38 -4.44 -2.02
C PRO A 54 -7.94 -3.09 -1.59
N LYS A 55 -8.87 -3.09 -0.62
CA LYS A 55 -9.38 -1.85 -0.02
C LYS A 55 -8.25 -1.07 0.66
N ASN A 56 -8.34 0.27 0.57
CA ASN A 56 -7.40 1.22 1.15
C ASN A 56 -5.94 1.08 0.67
N HIS A 57 -5.69 0.37 -0.45
CA HIS A 57 -4.35 0.16 -0.96
C HIS A 57 -3.70 1.50 -1.32
N TYR A 58 -4.35 2.28 -2.17
CA TYR A 58 -3.82 3.58 -2.60
C TYR A 58 -3.80 4.59 -1.47
N ARG A 59 -4.82 4.61 -0.60
CA ARG A 59 -4.83 5.44 0.62
C ARG A 59 -3.60 5.20 1.47
N ASN A 60 -3.26 3.94 1.76
CA ASN A 60 -2.12 3.61 2.61
C ASN A 60 -0.78 3.93 1.93
N THR A 61 -0.65 3.64 0.63
CA THR A 61 0.54 4.00 -0.16
C THR A 61 0.73 5.52 -0.22
N TRP A 62 -0.33 6.27 -0.54
CA TRP A 62 -0.26 7.72 -0.67
C TRP A 62 -0.19 8.44 0.67
N LEU A 63 -0.65 7.85 1.77
CA LEU A 63 -0.37 8.37 3.11
C LEU A 63 1.13 8.46 3.37
N ALA A 64 1.86 7.36 3.12
CA ALA A 64 3.31 7.32 3.29
C ALA A 64 4.03 8.29 2.33
N ILE A 65 3.63 8.31 1.05
CA ILE A 65 4.16 9.27 0.06
C ILE A 65 3.84 10.70 0.45
N GLY A 66 2.63 10.97 0.93
CA GLY A 66 2.15 12.27 1.37
C GLY A 66 3.05 12.87 2.44
N MET A 67 3.38 12.08 3.46
CA MET A 67 4.32 12.47 4.50
C MET A 67 5.74 12.64 3.97
N ALA A 68 6.24 11.71 3.15
CA ALA A 68 7.63 11.74 2.68
C ALA A 68 7.91 12.86 1.67
N ALA A 69 6.99 13.07 0.71
CA ALA A 69 7.17 13.99 -0.40
C ALA A 69 6.68 15.42 -0.10
N PHE A 70 5.69 15.57 0.79
CA PHE A 70 5.13 16.88 1.14
C PHE A 70 5.34 17.20 2.61
N GLY A 71 4.95 16.30 3.51
CA GLY A 71 4.89 16.60 4.94
C GLY A 71 6.25 16.93 5.56
N ILE A 72 7.24 16.05 5.40
CA ILE A 72 8.59 16.24 5.94
C ILE A 72 9.27 17.48 5.32
N PRO A 73 9.32 17.64 3.98
CA PRO A 73 9.95 18.82 3.38
C PRO A 73 9.28 20.14 3.80
N MET A 74 7.94 20.17 3.84
CA MET A 74 7.20 21.36 4.24
C MET A 74 7.38 21.67 5.73
N GLY A 75 7.44 20.64 6.58
CA GLY A 75 7.78 20.80 8.00
C GLY A 75 9.16 21.42 8.17
N ILE A 76 10.17 20.93 7.45
CA ILE A 76 11.53 21.50 7.47
C ILE A 76 11.49 22.97 7.04
N ALA A 77 10.80 23.30 5.95
CA ALA A 77 10.68 24.67 5.46
C ALA A 77 10.02 25.61 6.49
N PHE A 78 8.97 25.18 7.19
CA PHE A 78 8.37 25.96 8.26
C PHE A 78 9.30 26.08 9.48
N GLY A 79 9.95 24.99 9.88
CA GLY A 79 10.89 24.99 11.00
C GLY A 79 12.07 25.93 10.79
N THR A 80 12.62 25.98 9.57
CA THR A 80 13.73 26.87 9.22
C THR A 80 13.29 28.32 9.06
N SER A 81 12.19 28.58 8.33
CA SER A 81 11.69 29.94 8.09
C SER A 81 11.20 30.65 9.36
N MET A 82 10.65 29.90 10.32
CA MET A 82 10.17 30.44 11.59
C MET A 82 11.23 30.40 12.71
N GLY A 83 12.45 29.92 12.40
CA GLY A 83 13.55 29.82 13.37
C GLY A 83 13.28 28.88 14.55
N ASN A 84 12.27 28.00 14.44
CA ASN A 84 11.87 27.08 15.49
C ASN A 84 11.49 25.72 14.91
N MET A 85 12.34 24.74 15.15
CA MET A 85 12.16 23.37 14.65
C MET A 85 10.95 22.64 15.24
N ALA A 86 10.30 23.16 16.28
CA ALA A 86 8.99 22.66 16.73
C ALA A 86 7.93 22.73 15.62
N PHE A 87 8.05 23.70 14.70
CA PHE A 87 7.14 23.84 13.56
C PHE A 87 7.30 22.77 12.47
N ILE A 88 8.34 21.92 12.55
CA ILE A 88 8.44 20.72 11.68
C ILE A 88 7.19 19.84 11.84
N GLY A 89 6.62 19.79 13.05
CA GLY A 89 5.42 19.02 13.33
C GLY A 89 4.20 19.41 12.50
N ILE A 90 4.11 20.65 11.99
CA ILE A 90 3.00 21.12 11.16
C ILE A 90 2.97 20.43 9.80
N GLY A 91 4.14 20.10 9.25
CA GLY A 91 4.24 19.46 7.95
C GLY A 91 3.60 18.08 7.90
N LEU A 92 3.69 17.30 8.99
CA LEU A 92 3.17 15.93 9.04
C LEU A 92 1.65 15.84 8.82
N PRO A 93 0.78 16.59 9.55
CA PRO A 93 -0.65 16.65 9.25
C PRO A 93 -0.98 17.07 7.82
N ILE A 94 -0.23 18.03 7.26
CA ILE A 94 -0.46 18.51 5.88
C ILE A 94 -0.14 17.40 4.87
N GLY A 95 1.03 16.78 5.00
CA GLY A 95 1.44 15.67 4.14
C GLY A 95 0.49 14.48 4.26
N MET A 96 0.03 14.17 5.48
CA MET A 96 -0.98 13.14 5.72
C MET A 96 -2.31 13.47 5.04
N ALA A 97 -2.80 14.70 5.16
CA ALA A 97 -4.06 15.12 4.54
C ALA A 97 -3.99 15.03 3.01
N ILE A 98 -2.91 15.52 2.40
CA ILE A 98 -2.67 15.42 0.96
C ILE A 98 -2.61 13.95 0.52
N GLY A 99 -1.83 13.14 1.25
CA GLY A 99 -1.69 11.71 0.97
C GLY A 99 -3.01 10.95 1.03
N ILE A 100 -3.81 11.17 2.08
CA ILE A 100 -5.13 10.56 2.22
C ILE A 100 -6.06 11.02 1.10
N ALA A 101 -6.11 12.32 0.81
CA ALA A 101 -6.99 12.85 -0.23
C ALA A 101 -6.70 12.22 -1.60
N ILE A 102 -5.42 12.18 -2.01
CA ILE A 102 -5.04 11.58 -3.30
C ILE A 102 -5.30 10.06 -3.30
N GLY A 103 -4.88 9.38 -2.23
CA GLY A 103 -5.01 7.92 -2.14
C GLY A 103 -6.46 7.45 -2.11
N THR A 104 -7.32 8.09 -1.32
CA THR A 104 -8.75 7.78 -1.25
C THR A 104 -9.45 8.01 -2.59
N ASN A 105 -9.10 9.06 -3.34
CA ASN A 105 -9.65 9.28 -4.68
C ASN A 105 -9.24 8.16 -5.66
N LYS A 106 -8.00 7.66 -5.57
CA LYS A 106 -7.53 6.52 -6.38
C LYS A 106 -8.22 5.21 -5.99
N ASP A 107 -8.45 4.97 -4.71
CA ASP A 107 -9.22 3.81 -4.24
C ASP A 107 -10.68 3.88 -4.70
N LYS A 108 -11.32 5.05 -4.64
CA LYS A 108 -12.67 5.27 -5.15
C LYS A 108 -12.76 4.95 -6.65
N LYS A 109 -11.79 5.43 -7.44
CA LYS A 109 -11.70 5.10 -8.87
C LYS A 109 -11.53 3.60 -9.12
N ALA A 110 -10.71 2.91 -8.33
CA ALA A 110 -10.55 1.45 -8.45
C ALA A 110 -11.85 0.69 -8.11
N LEU A 111 -12.63 1.19 -7.15
CA LEU A 111 -13.95 0.65 -6.80
C LEU A 111 -14.95 0.85 -7.94
N GLU A 112 -15.06 2.06 -8.48
CA GLU A 112 -15.96 2.41 -9.60
C GLU A 112 -15.66 1.59 -10.85
N GLU A 113 -14.38 1.32 -11.13
CA GLU A 113 -13.95 0.48 -12.25
C GLU A 113 -14.08 -1.04 -11.98
N GLY A 114 -14.61 -1.44 -10.82
CA GLY A 114 -14.78 -2.84 -10.44
C GLY A 114 -13.45 -3.60 -10.29
N ARG A 115 -12.37 -2.89 -9.97
CA ARG A 115 -11.01 -3.44 -9.77
C ARG A 115 -10.62 -3.57 -8.29
N GLN A 116 -11.49 -3.19 -7.36
CA GLN A 116 -11.21 -3.30 -5.93
C GLN A 116 -11.69 -4.64 -5.36
N LEU A 117 -10.80 -5.37 -4.69
CA LEU A 117 -11.10 -6.62 -4.00
C LEU A 117 -11.80 -6.34 -2.68
N ASN A 118 -12.72 -7.21 -2.27
CA ASN A 118 -13.48 -7.04 -1.03
C ASN A 118 -12.71 -7.54 0.22
N PHE A 119 -11.46 -7.11 0.38
CA PHE A 119 -10.69 -7.30 1.62
C PHE A 119 -9.68 -6.17 1.82
N GLU A 120 -9.20 -6.01 3.04
CA GLU A 120 -8.17 -5.04 3.43
C GLU A 120 -6.93 -5.76 3.96
N VAL A 121 -5.74 -5.25 3.61
CA VAL A 121 -4.47 -5.80 4.09
C VAL A 121 -4.22 -5.30 5.51
N LYS A 122 -4.02 -6.25 6.44
CA LYS A 122 -3.63 -5.93 7.83
C LYS A 122 -2.12 -6.13 7.98
N TYR A 123 -1.41 -5.04 8.26
CA TYR A 123 0.04 -5.04 8.48
C TYR A 123 0.43 -5.31 9.93
#